data_AF-A0AAW0CP08-F1
#
_entry.id   AF-A0AAW0CP08-F1
#
_cell.length_a   1.000
_cell.length_b   1.000
_cell.length_c   1.000
_cell.angle_alpha   90.00
_cell.angle_beta   90.00
_cell.angle_gamma   90.00
#
_symmetry.space_group_name_H-M   'P 1'
#
loop_
_entity.id
_entity.type
_entity.pdbx_description
1 polymer ?
#
loop_
_entity_poly.entity_id
_entity_poly.type
_entity_poly.pdbx_seq_one_letter_code
_entity_poly.pdbx_strand_id
1 'polypeptide(L)'
;MKLSLNTVILALALGANALVGSSWSMTNVPSTGLTEITFPMAILEADHISGYYFAQQFAFTGTTDIGYTGLQPRPDSNGKSVLHAAFSSFIAGTTSTDSNCSDGADGGAGVSCSVEWNGVYGRTYNLEVVYQLWSGHWVGTVVDTVTHARVHIGSYKLPSGVGGITSSQVGFVEWYPWNGGEPADHCAKLPYQKTFFGDPTTTHWWSKGTVDLPYEYGDCVGQVDFSAQKVNGGVQVNCGFKGQTGEVKMASKPKFQEILF
;
A
#
# COMPACT_ATOMS: atom_id res chain seq x y z
N MET A 1 -7.79 8.78 39.66
CA MET A 1 -7.02 7.87 38.79
C MET A 1 -6.75 8.62 37.50
N LYS A 2 -5.53 9.14 37.30
CA LYS A 2 -5.18 10.01 36.17
C LYS A 2 -4.80 9.16 34.95
N LEU A 3 -5.26 9.60 33.77
CA LEU A 3 -5.11 8.96 32.47
C LEU A 3 -3.64 8.74 32.07
N SER A 4 -3.41 7.69 31.29
CA SER A 4 -2.36 7.62 30.28
C SER A 4 -3.02 7.10 29.00
N LEU A 5 -3.34 8.04 28.11
CA LEU A 5 -3.70 7.76 26.73
C LEU A 5 -2.36 7.72 25.99
N ASN A 6 -1.83 6.53 25.74
CA ASN A 6 -0.62 6.38 24.93
C ASN A 6 -0.99 6.57 23.46
N THR A 7 -0.98 7.82 23.01
CA THR A 7 -0.96 8.14 21.58
C THR A 7 0.39 7.71 21.04
N VAL A 8 0.46 6.54 20.41
CA VAL A 8 1.59 6.17 19.57
C VAL A 8 1.54 7.08 18.35
N ILE A 9 2.36 8.13 18.36
CA ILE A 9 2.64 8.92 17.16
C ILE A 9 3.51 8.01 16.29
N LEU A 10 2.89 7.36 15.31
CA LEU A 10 3.60 6.66 14.24
C LEU A 10 4.42 7.72 13.51
N ALA A 11 5.74 7.63 13.61
CA ALA A 11 6.63 8.45 12.81
C ALA A 11 6.44 8.04 11.36
N LEU A 12 5.54 8.72 10.65
CA LEU A 12 5.54 8.75 9.19
C LEU A 12 6.96 9.13 8.79
N ALA A 13 7.64 8.25 8.06
CA ALA A 13 8.93 8.55 7.50
C ALA A 13 8.86 9.92 6.82
N LEU A 14 9.67 10.85 7.33
CA LEU A 14 9.81 12.21 6.81
C LEU A 14 10.27 12.09 5.34
N GLY A 15 9.33 12.19 4.40
CA GLY A 15 9.59 12.05 2.97
C GLY A 15 8.38 11.60 2.13
N ALA A 16 7.35 10.99 2.75
CA ALA A 16 6.14 10.64 2.03
C ALA A 16 5.13 11.81 2.06
N ASN A 17 4.94 12.49 0.93
CA ASN A 17 3.85 13.45 0.72
C ASN A 17 2.54 12.69 0.47
N ALA A 18 2.25 11.73 1.33
CA ALA A 18 1.08 10.90 1.17
C ALA A 18 -0.17 11.71 1.53
N LEU A 19 -1.13 11.62 0.62
CA LEU A 19 -2.28 12.54 0.50
C LEU A 19 -3.39 12.15 1.47
N VAL A 20 -3.55 10.85 1.66
CA VAL A 20 -4.64 10.26 2.44
C VAL A 20 -4.11 9.12 3.27
N GLY A 21 -4.50 9.09 4.54
CA GLY A 21 -4.25 8.00 5.47
C GLY A 21 -5.53 7.25 5.79
N SER A 22 -5.42 5.95 6.02
CA SER A 22 -6.55 5.09 6.38
C SER A 22 -6.08 3.99 7.32
N SER A 23 -6.21 4.20 8.62
CA SER A 23 -5.84 3.20 9.63
C SER A 23 -6.67 1.92 9.47
N TRP A 24 -6.08 0.78 9.77
CA TRP A 24 -6.79 -0.47 9.96
C TRP A 24 -6.39 -1.10 11.29
N SER A 25 -7.30 -1.90 11.84
CA SER A 25 -7.06 -2.66 13.06
C SER A 25 -7.66 -4.05 12.95
N MET A 26 -7.20 -4.95 13.81
CA MET A 26 -7.70 -6.29 13.92
C MET A 26 -7.80 -6.71 15.39
N THR A 27 -8.93 -7.27 15.78
CA THR A 27 -9.14 -7.77 17.14
C THR A 27 -8.54 -9.16 17.33
N ASN A 28 -8.31 -9.56 18.59
CA ASN A 28 -7.95 -10.93 18.98
C ASN A 28 -6.67 -11.48 18.30
N VAL A 29 -5.69 -10.60 18.06
CA VAL A 29 -4.40 -10.98 17.47
C VAL A 29 -3.54 -11.71 18.52
N PRO A 30 -2.93 -12.86 18.18
CA PRO A 30 -1.96 -13.53 19.05
C PRO A 30 -0.81 -12.60 19.45
N SER A 31 -0.23 -12.80 20.64
CA SER A 31 0.95 -12.04 21.07
C SER A 31 2.17 -12.26 20.17
N THR A 32 2.20 -13.38 19.45
CA THR A 32 3.22 -13.70 18.43
C THR A 32 2.96 -13.04 17.08
N GLY A 33 1.84 -12.31 16.94
CA GLY A 33 1.34 -11.78 15.68
C GLY A 33 0.64 -12.84 14.81
N LEU A 34 0.01 -12.39 13.74
CA LEU A 34 -0.61 -13.23 12.72
C LEU A 34 0.42 -13.81 11.78
N THR A 35 0.12 -14.98 11.22
CA THR A 35 0.87 -15.58 10.12
C THR A 35 0.30 -15.24 8.76
N GLU A 36 -0.89 -14.64 8.69
CA GLU A 36 -1.41 -14.08 7.44
C GLU A 36 -2.40 -12.95 7.69
N ILE A 37 -2.54 -12.11 6.66
CA ILE A 37 -3.58 -11.10 6.57
C ILE A 37 -3.92 -10.89 5.10
N THR A 38 -5.18 -10.58 4.82
CA THR A 38 -5.66 -10.25 3.48
C THR A 38 -6.25 -8.86 3.48
N PHE A 39 -5.85 -8.03 2.51
CA PHE A 39 -6.38 -6.70 2.28
C PHE A 39 -7.18 -6.66 0.98
N PRO A 40 -8.52 -6.61 1.02
CA PRO A 40 -9.32 -6.35 -0.17
C PRO A 40 -9.10 -4.91 -0.65
N MET A 41 -8.84 -4.72 -1.94
CA MET A 41 -8.60 -3.41 -2.53
C MET A 41 -9.18 -3.34 -3.95
N ALA A 42 -9.70 -2.17 -4.35
CA ALA A 42 -10.11 -1.93 -5.73
C ALA A 42 -9.77 -0.49 -6.14
N ILE A 43 -9.13 -0.32 -7.29
CA ILE A 43 -9.05 0.97 -7.98
C ILE A 43 -10.37 1.14 -8.73
N LEU A 44 -11.29 1.93 -8.19
CA LEU A 44 -12.65 2.06 -8.73
C LEU A 44 -12.66 2.98 -9.97
N GLU A 45 -11.90 4.06 -9.92
CA GLU A 45 -11.74 5.02 -11.01
C GLU A 45 -10.38 5.69 -10.83
N ALA A 46 -9.52 5.65 -11.84
CA ALA A 46 -8.30 6.45 -11.93
C ALA A 46 -7.86 6.48 -13.39
N ASP A 47 -7.08 7.49 -13.77
CA ASP A 47 -6.43 7.48 -15.07
C ASP A 47 -5.42 6.32 -15.14
N HIS A 48 -5.29 5.71 -16.33
CA HIS A 48 -4.34 4.63 -16.58
C HIS A 48 -2.95 5.23 -16.80
N ILE A 49 -2.37 5.74 -15.72
CA ILE A 49 -1.07 6.41 -15.68
C ILE A 49 -0.30 5.94 -14.45
N SER A 50 1.03 6.04 -14.50
CA SER A 50 1.87 5.87 -13.34
C SER A 50 1.78 7.10 -12.41
N GLY A 51 1.89 6.89 -11.10
CA GLY A 51 2.03 7.97 -10.13
C GLY A 51 1.29 7.72 -8.82
N TYR A 52 0.13 7.06 -8.88
CA TYR A 52 -0.59 6.69 -7.68
C TYR A 52 -0.07 5.40 -7.05
N TYR A 53 -0.01 5.37 -5.73
CA TYR A 53 0.09 4.15 -4.96
C TYR A 53 -0.99 4.06 -3.88
N PHE A 54 -1.78 2.99 -3.94
CA PHE A 54 -2.80 2.64 -2.95
C PHE A 54 -2.30 1.46 -2.14
N ALA A 55 -2.02 1.65 -0.85
CA ALA A 55 -1.29 0.66 -0.08
C ALA A 55 -1.86 0.45 1.31
N GLN A 56 -1.59 -0.73 1.87
CA GLN A 56 -1.79 -1.07 3.27
C GLN A 56 -0.44 -1.43 3.86
N GLN A 57 0.00 -0.67 4.87
CA GLN A 57 1.18 -1.05 5.65
C GLN A 57 0.80 -2.12 6.67
N PHE A 58 1.78 -2.90 7.09
CA PHE A 58 1.66 -3.84 8.20
C PHE A 58 2.97 -3.86 9.00
N ALA A 59 2.85 -3.92 10.32
CA ALA A 59 3.99 -3.99 11.23
C ALA A 59 4.14 -5.41 11.78
N PHE A 60 5.36 -5.80 12.13
CA PHE A 60 5.67 -7.11 12.69
C PHE A 60 6.04 -7.01 14.16
N THR A 61 5.72 -8.04 14.95
CA THR A 61 6.22 -8.14 16.32
C THR A 61 7.74 -8.31 16.31
N GLY A 62 8.45 -7.75 17.30
CA GLY A 62 9.90 -7.88 17.42
C GLY A 62 10.72 -6.87 16.60
N THR A 63 10.06 -5.94 15.90
CA THR A 63 10.69 -4.81 15.21
C THR A 63 9.76 -3.60 15.20
N THR A 64 10.29 -2.41 14.93
CA THR A 64 9.52 -1.17 14.70
C THR A 64 9.31 -0.87 13.22
N ASP A 65 10.06 -1.52 12.34
CA ASP A 65 9.93 -1.34 10.89
C ASP A 65 8.71 -2.11 10.35
N ILE A 66 8.30 -1.75 9.15
CA ILE A 66 7.05 -2.20 8.53
C ILE A 66 7.29 -2.94 7.22
N GLY A 67 6.24 -3.52 6.67
CA GLY A 67 6.10 -3.76 5.24
C GLY A 67 4.84 -3.09 4.70
N TYR A 68 4.65 -3.17 3.38
CA TYR A 68 3.38 -2.82 2.76
C TYR A 68 3.01 -3.79 1.64
N THR A 69 1.75 -3.75 1.24
CA THR A 69 1.29 -4.26 -0.05
C THR A 69 0.25 -3.33 -0.65
N GLY A 70 0.14 -3.27 -1.97
CA GLY A 70 -0.79 -2.35 -2.61
C GLY A 70 -0.86 -2.48 -4.12
N LEU A 71 -1.66 -1.59 -4.72
CA LEU A 71 -1.91 -1.51 -6.16
C LEU A 71 -1.53 -0.13 -6.71
N GLN A 72 -1.04 -0.11 -7.94
CA GLN A 72 -0.79 1.10 -8.72
C GLN A 72 -1.46 0.98 -10.10
N PRO A 73 -2.11 2.04 -10.59
CA PRO A 73 -2.49 2.14 -11.99
C PRO A 73 -1.22 2.25 -12.85
N ARG A 74 -1.27 1.70 -14.06
CA ARG A 74 -0.22 1.82 -15.08
C ARG A 74 -0.83 2.18 -16.43
N PRO A 75 -0.05 2.75 -17.36
CA PRO A 75 -0.44 2.89 -18.76
C PRO A 75 -0.95 1.58 -19.35
N ASP A 76 -1.98 1.68 -20.19
CA ASP A 76 -2.46 0.54 -20.96
C ASP A 76 -1.33 -0.04 -21.81
N SER A 77 -1.29 -1.36 -21.89
CA SER A 77 -0.34 -2.10 -22.72
C SER A 77 -1.10 -3.06 -23.64
N ASN A 78 -0.83 -2.98 -24.94
CA ASN A 78 -1.51 -3.80 -25.96
C ASN A 78 -3.05 -3.71 -25.88
N GLY A 79 -3.59 -2.52 -25.60
CA GLY A 79 -5.03 -2.25 -25.48
C GLY A 79 -5.68 -2.87 -24.24
N LYS A 80 -4.90 -3.24 -23.23
CA LYS A 80 -5.38 -3.78 -21.95
C LYS A 80 -4.88 -2.92 -20.79
N SER A 81 -5.74 -2.81 -19.78
CA SER A 81 -5.41 -2.19 -18.51
C SER A 81 -4.35 -2.98 -17.78
N VAL A 82 -3.30 -2.29 -17.35
CA VAL A 82 -2.21 -2.85 -16.56
C VAL A 82 -2.36 -2.35 -15.14
N LEU A 83 -2.25 -3.28 -14.19
CA LEU A 83 -2.08 -2.97 -12.78
C LEU A 83 -0.72 -3.46 -12.34
N HIS A 84 -0.10 -2.68 -11.47
CA HIS A 84 1.13 -3.04 -10.79
C HIS A 84 0.80 -3.31 -9.32
N ALA A 85 1.33 -4.39 -8.76
CA ALA A 85 1.25 -4.68 -7.34
C ALA A 85 2.64 -4.71 -6.73
N ALA A 86 2.76 -4.15 -5.54
CA ALA A 86 3.99 -4.16 -4.76
C ALA A 86 3.77 -4.89 -3.43
N PHE A 87 4.84 -5.50 -2.95
CA PHE A 87 4.93 -6.18 -1.66
C PHE A 87 6.36 -6.02 -1.14
N SER A 88 6.52 -5.24 -0.08
CA SER A 88 7.84 -4.79 0.36
C SER A 88 7.99 -4.90 1.87
N SER A 89 9.22 -5.13 2.31
CA SER A 89 9.65 -5.10 3.70
C SER A 89 10.74 -4.05 3.84
N PHE A 90 10.59 -3.15 4.81
CA PHE A 90 11.59 -2.14 5.17
C PHE A 90 12.55 -2.62 6.26
N ILE A 91 12.38 -3.88 6.71
CA ILE A 91 13.16 -4.44 7.80
C ILE A 91 14.57 -4.78 7.31
N ALA A 92 15.57 -4.16 7.91
CA ALA A 92 16.97 -4.45 7.61
C ALA A 92 17.32 -5.94 7.83
N GLY A 93 18.05 -6.54 6.88
CA GLY A 93 18.37 -7.97 6.91
C GLY A 93 17.29 -8.88 6.34
N THR A 94 16.20 -8.31 5.80
CA THR A 94 15.29 -9.07 4.91
C THR A 94 16.08 -9.56 3.69
N THR A 95 15.81 -10.80 3.26
CA THR A 95 16.46 -11.40 2.07
C THR A 95 15.44 -12.04 1.15
N SER A 96 15.74 -12.11 -0.14
CA SER A 96 14.92 -12.80 -1.13
C SER A 96 15.78 -13.48 -2.20
N THR A 97 15.23 -14.53 -2.80
CA THR A 97 15.76 -15.18 -4.01
C THR A 97 14.71 -15.20 -5.13
N ASP A 98 13.62 -14.47 -4.95
CA ASP A 98 12.49 -14.43 -5.85
C ASP A 98 12.79 -13.48 -7.01
N SER A 99 12.49 -13.87 -8.25
CA SER A 99 12.83 -13.08 -9.44
C SER A 99 12.07 -11.76 -9.53
N ASN A 100 10.96 -11.63 -8.80
CA ASN A 100 10.17 -10.40 -8.76
C ASN A 100 10.70 -9.42 -7.70
N CYS A 101 11.71 -9.80 -6.91
CA CYS A 101 12.20 -9.02 -5.80
C CYS A 101 13.60 -8.47 -6.06
N SER A 102 13.88 -7.32 -5.47
CA SER A 102 15.19 -6.69 -5.44
C SER A 102 15.56 -6.22 -4.03
N ASP A 103 16.86 -6.12 -3.77
CA ASP A 103 17.35 -5.54 -2.52
C ASP A 103 16.95 -4.07 -2.41
N GLY A 104 16.56 -3.68 -1.19
CA GLY A 104 16.12 -2.34 -0.82
C GLY A 104 14.61 -2.12 -0.99
N ALA A 105 14.04 -1.35 -0.07
CA ALA A 105 12.67 -0.84 -0.14
C ALA A 105 12.73 0.69 -0.20
N ASP A 106 12.23 1.26 -1.31
CA ASP A 106 12.28 2.69 -1.63
C ASP A 106 13.68 3.33 -1.51
N GLY A 107 14.71 2.57 -1.93
CA GLY A 107 16.12 2.95 -1.82
C GLY A 107 16.71 2.83 -0.41
N GLY A 108 15.89 2.44 0.57
CA GLY A 108 16.30 2.13 1.94
C GLY A 108 16.61 0.64 2.15
N ALA A 109 16.66 0.23 3.42
CA ALA A 109 16.92 -1.16 3.79
C ALA A 109 15.73 -2.07 3.46
N GLY A 110 15.99 -3.38 3.36
CA GLY A 110 14.96 -4.40 3.21
C GLY A 110 14.88 -4.97 1.79
N VAL A 111 13.68 -5.34 1.35
CA VAL A 111 13.40 -5.96 0.04
C VAL A 111 12.10 -5.40 -0.51
N SER A 112 12.08 -5.11 -1.81
CA SER A 112 10.87 -4.75 -2.54
C SER A 112 10.60 -5.77 -3.63
N CYS A 113 9.34 -6.21 -3.75
CA CYS A 113 8.89 -7.11 -4.79
C CYS A 113 7.73 -6.48 -5.56
N SER A 114 7.69 -6.71 -6.86
CA SER A 114 6.57 -6.22 -7.66
C SER A 114 6.27 -7.07 -8.88
N VAL A 115 5.04 -6.94 -9.37
CA VAL A 115 4.57 -7.61 -10.58
C VAL A 115 3.54 -6.73 -11.29
N GLU A 116 3.57 -6.78 -12.62
CA GLU A 116 2.53 -6.20 -13.46
C GLU A 116 1.71 -7.29 -14.12
N TRP A 117 0.40 -7.09 -14.21
CA TRP A 117 -0.48 -7.97 -14.96
C TRP A 117 -1.62 -7.19 -15.60
N ASN A 118 -2.32 -7.85 -16.52
CA ASN A 118 -3.54 -7.29 -17.10
C ASN A 118 -4.68 -7.37 -16.08
N GLY A 119 -4.90 -6.26 -15.36
CA GLY A 119 -5.94 -6.12 -14.35
C GLY A 119 -7.23 -5.49 -14.89
N VAL A 120 -8.23 -5.36 -14.02
CA VAL A 120 -9.55 -4.80 -14.33
C VAL A 120 -9.89 -3.76 -13.28
N TYR A 121 -10.07 -2.51 -13.72
CA TYR A 121 -10.53 -1.43 -12.84
C TYR A 121 -11.97 -1.69 -12.37
N GLY A 122 -12.31 -1.21 -11.18
CA GLY A 122 -13.57 -1.51 -10.49
C GLY A 122 -13.66 -2.93 -9.91
N ARG A 123 -12.67 -3.79 -10.14
CA ARG A 123 -12.61 -5.14 -9.57
C ARG A 123 -11.90 -5.12 -8.23
N THR A 124 -12.47 -5.85 -7.26
CA THR A 124 -11.79 -6.09 -5.99
C THR A 124 -10.78 -7.21 -6.16
N TYR A 125 -9.57 -6.93 -5.69
CA TYR A 125 -8.49 -7.89 -5.54
C TYR A 125 -8.18 -8.08 -4.07
N ASN A 126 -7.94 -9.31 -3.66
CA ASN A 126 -7.41 -9.62 -2.34
C ASN A 126 -5.88 -9.61 -2.42
N LEU A 127 -5.25 -8.70 -1.67
CA LEU A 127 -3.81 -8.68 -1.45
C LEU A 127 -3.52 -9.54 -0.23
N GLU A 128 -3.09 -10.78 -0.47
CA GLU A 128 -2.77 -11.76 0.56
C GLU A 128 -1.30 -11.66 0.96
N VAL A 129 -1.03 -11.55 2.26
CA VAL A 129 0.31 -11.60 2.84
C VAL A 129 0.36 -12.81 3.77
N VAL A 130 1.16 -13.82 3.41
CA VAL A 130 1.13 -15.14 4.09
C VAL A 130 2.52 -15.61 4.46
N TYR A 131 2.71 -16.01 5.71
CA TYR A 131 3.88 -16.72 6.19
C TYR A 131 3.77 -18.22 5.90
N GLN A 132 4.72 -18.74 5.14
CA GLN A 132 4.83 -20.15 4.80
C GLN A 132 5.77 -20.87 5.77
N LEU A 133 5.22 -21.66 6.69
CA LEU A 133 5.97 -22.35 7.75
C LEU A 133 7.10 -23.26 7.23
N TRP A 134 6.92 -23.92 6.09
CA TRP A 134 7.90 -24.87 5.56
C TRP A 134 9.14 -24.20 4.96
N SER A 135 8.97 -23.01 4.35
CA SER A 135 10.05 -22.28 3.69
C SER A 135 10.62 -21.17 4.58
N GLY A 136 9.83 -20.70 5.56
CA GLY A 136 10.11 -19.52 6.35
C GLY A 136 9.96 -18.21 5.58
N HIS A 137 9.25 -18.21 4.44
CA HIS A 137 9.03 -17.03 3.61
C HIS A 137 7.70 -16.35 3.96
N TRP A 138 7.68 -15.04 3.90
CA TRP A 138 6.48 -14.26 3.67
C TRP A 138 6.23 -14.14 2.16
N VAL A 139 4.98 -14.32 1.74
CA VAL A 139 4.59 -14.32 0.33
C VAL A 139 3.45 -13.33 0.12
N GLY A 140 3.63 -12.44 -0.85
CA GLY A 140 2.61 -11.51 -1.33
C GLY A 140 1.93 -12.07 -2.58
N THR A 141 0.60 -12.07 -2.60
CA THR A 141 -0.19 -12.55 -3.75
C THR A 141 -1.38 -11.62 -4.00
N VAL A 142 -1.63 -11.28 -5.26
CA VAL A 142 -2.90 -10.65 -5.67
C VAL A 142 -3.87 -11.75 -6.12
N VAL A 143 -5.11 -11.71 -5.63
CA VAL A 143 -6.15 -12.67 -6.02
C VAL A 143 -7.36 -11.93 -6.55
N ASP A 144 -7.74 -12.21 -7.80
CA ASP A 144 -8.98 -11.71 -8.39
C ASP A 144 -10.18 -12.36 -7.67
N THR A 145 -11.04 -11.55 -7.04
CA THR A 145 -12.20 -12.06 -6.28
C THR A 145 -13.32 -12.64 -7.14
N VAL A 146 -13.31 -12.36 -8.45
CA VAL A 146 -14.30 -12.84 -9.44
C VAL A 146 -13.82 -14.12 -10.11
N THR A 147 -12.56 -14.15 -10.54
CA THR A 147 -12.01 -15.29 -11.31
C THR A 147 -11.21 -16.27 -10.47
N HIS A 148 -10.84 -15.88 -9.24
CA HIS A 148 -9.91 -16.59 -8.36
C HIS A 148 -8.51 -16.78 -8.95
N ALA A 149 -8.18 -16.07 -10.03
CA ALA A 149 -6.83 -16.03 -10.57
C ALA A 149 -5.88 -15.45 -9.53
N ARG A 150 -4.71 -16.08 -9.37
CA ARG A 150 -3.68 -15.72 -8.40
C ARG A 150 -2.44 -15.23 -9.13
N VAL A 151 -1.95 -14.05 -8.76
CA VAL A 151 -0.74 -13.45 -9.29
C VAL A 151 0.27 -13.33 -8.15
N HIS A 152 1.38 -14.04 -8.27
CA HIS A 152 2.47 -13.99 -7.31
C HIS A 152 3.19 -12.64 -7.42
N ILE A 153 3.23 -11.86 -6.33
CA ILE A 153 3.94 -10.58 -6.28
C ILE A 153 5.42 -10.86 -5.99
N GLY A 154 5.70 -11.63 -4.95
CA GLY A 154 7.05 -11.95 -4.52
C GLY A 154 7.08 -12.67 -3.18
N SER A 155 8.28 -13.04 -2.75
CA SER A 155 8.51 -13.68 -1.46
C SER A 155 9.84 -13.25 -0.84
N TYR A 156 9.88 -13.16 0.49
CA TYR A 156 11.11 -12.81 1.22
C TYR A 156 11.15 -13.47 2.60
N LYS A 157 12.34 -13.57 3.19
CA LYS A 157 12.57 -13.97 4.59
C LYS A 157 12.89 -12.75 5.43
N LEU A 158 12.22 -12.63 6.58
CA LEU A 158 12.56 -11.65 7.60
C LEU A 158 13.74 -12.17 8.45
N PRO A 159 14.56 -11.28 9.04
CA PRO A 159 15.66 -11.68 9.91
C PRO A 159 15.13 -12.35 11.20
N SER A 160 16.01 -13.10 11.87
CA SER A 160 15.68 -13.75 13.15
C SER A 160 15.22 -12.74 14.20
N GLY A 161 14.20 -13.12 14.99
CA GLY A 161 13.63 -12.27 16.05
C GLY A 161 12.41 -11.46 15.62
N VAL A 162 12.13 -11.40 14.31
CA VAL A 162 10.88 -10.84 13.78
C VAL A 162 9.80 -11.92 13.79
N GLY A 163 8.65 -11.59 14.38
CA GLY A 163 7.49 -12.48 14.48
C GLY A 163 6.40 -12.17 13.45
N GLY A 164 5.15 -12.40 13.82
CA GLY A 164 3.98 -12.23 12.96
C GLY A 164 3.50 -10.78 12.84
N ILE A 165 2.46 -10.58 12.04
CA ILE A 165 1.83 -9.28 11.80
C ILE A 165 1.06 -8.81 13.04
N THR A 166 1.26 -7.56 13.42
CA THR A 166 0.61 -6.91 14.57
C THR A 166 -0.84 -6.52 14.27
N SER A 167 -1.53 -6.02 15.29
CA SER A 167 -2.98 -5.78 15.24
C SER A 167 -3.42 -4.53 14.48
N SER A 168 -2.52 -3.67 14.01
CA SER A 168 -2.94 -2.42 13.38
C SER A 168 -1.81 -1.77 12.60
N GLN A 169 -2.16 -1.09 11.51
CA GLN A 169 -1.27 -0.16 10.83
C GLN A 169 -2.07 0.87 10.01
N VAL A 170 -1.37 1.67 9.21
CA VAL A 170 -1.95 2.69 8.34
C VAL A 170 -1.86 2.25 6.87
N GLY A 171 -2.96 2.38 6.14
CA GLY A 171 -2.96 2.41 4.68
C GLY A 171 -2.84 3.84 4.18
N PHE A 172 -2.42 4.00 2.93
CA PHE A 172 -2.22 5.32 2.35
C PHE A 172 -2.60 5.38 0.86
N VAL A 173 -2.91 6.60 0.44
CA VAL A 173 -2.92 7.01 -0.98
C VAL A 173 -1.82 8.02 -1.18
N GLU A 174 -0.90 7.73 -2.08
CA GLU A 174 0.24 8.58 -2.39
C GLU A 174 0.27 8.90 -3.89
N TRP A 175 0.65 10.14 -4.22
CA TRP A 175 1.11 10.49 -5.56
C TRP A 175 2.63 10.68 -5.52
N TYR A 176 3.35 9.60 -5.74
CA TYR A 176 4.80 9.55 -5.52
C TYR A 176 5.63 10.49 -6.41
N PRO A 177 5.19 10.95 -7.61
CA PRO A 177 5.94 11.94 -8.39
C PRO A 177 6.17 13.26 -7.65
N TRP A 178 5.41 13.57 -6.59
CA TRP A 178 5.57 14.80 -5.81
C TRP A 178 6.37 14.62 -4.52
N ASN A 179 6.98 13.46 -4.27
CA ASN A 179 7.82 13.27 -3.08
C ASN A 179 9.05 14.20 -3.04
N GLY A 180 9.35 14.90 -4.14
CA GLY A 180 10.31 16.01 -4.21
C GLY A 180 9.75 17.43 -3.94
N GLY A 181 8.44 17.57 -3.69
CA GLY A 181 7.77 18.86 -3.43
C GLY A 181 7.49 19.72 -4.67
N GLU A 182 7.57 19.15 -5.87
CA GLU A 182 7.40 19.87 -7.14
C GLU A 182 6.23 19.31 -7.97
N PRO A 183 5.52 20.17 -8.74
CA PRO A 183 5.66 21.63 -8.81
C PRO A 183 5.10 22.35 -7.57
N ALA A 184 5.45 23.63 -7.38
CA ALA A 184 4.96 24.42 -6.23
C ALA A 184 3.41 24.51 -6.11
N ASP A 185 2.66 24.32 -7.21
CA ASP A 185 1.20 24.28 -7.26
C ASP A 185 0.63 22.85 -7.41
N HIS A 186 1.39 21.85 -6.97
CA HIS A 186 1.11 20.44 -7.25
C HIS A 186 -0.29 20.01 -6.77
N CYS A 187 -0.75 20.40 -5.57
CA CYS A 187 -2.04 19.94 -5.04
C CYS A 187 -3.22 20.18 -5.99
N ALA A 188 -3.25 21.31 -6.71
CA ALA A 188 -4.29 21.64 -7.68
C ALA A 188 -4.24 20.80 -8.98
N LYS A 189 -3.13 20.08 -9.20
CA LYS A 189 -2.83 19.25 -10.37
C LYS A 189 -2.96 17.76 -10.11
N LEU A 190 -3.51 17.37 -8.96
CA LEU A 190 -3.62 15.97 -8.59
C LEU A 190 -4.61 15.27 -9.53
N PRO A 191 -4.23 14.22 -10.26
CA PRO A 191 -5.17 13.45 -11.07
C PRO A 191 -6.27 12.86 -10.20
N TYR A 192 -7.49 12.79 -10.70
CA TYR A 192 -8.57 12.18 -9.92
C TYR A 192 -8.32 10.67 -9.72
N GLN A 193 -8.55 10.20 -8.50
CA GLN A 193 -8.67 8.79 -8.19
C GLN A 193 -9.86 8.53 -7.27
N LYS A 194 -10.36 7.31 -7.32
CA LYS A 194 -11.29 6.73 -6.36
C LYS A 194 -10.90 5.28 -6.09
N THR A 195 -10.72 4.96 -4.82
CA THR A 195 -10.24 3.66 -4.35
C THR A 195 -11.11 3.13 -3.23
N PHE A 196 -11.27 1.81 -3.19
CA PHE A 196 -11.86 1.08 -2.08
C PHE A 196 -10.77 0.36 -1.29
N PHE A 197 -10.79 0.55 0.04
CA PHE A 197 -10.04 -0.25 1.00
C PHE A 197 -11.04 -1.08 1.80
N GLY A 198 -10.90 -2.41 1.75
CA GLY A 198 -11.72 -3.34 2.50
C GLY A 198 -11.24 -3.51 3.94
N ASP A 199 -12.16 -3.93 4.80
CA ASP A 199 -11.82 -4.45 6.13
C ASP A 199 -10.88 -5.65 5.96
N PRO A 200 -9.70 -5.67 6.61
CA PRO A 200 -8.77 -6.78 6.47
C PRO A 200 -9.34 -8.06 7.07
N THR A 201 -8.93 -9.20 6.51
CA THR A 201 -9.37 -10.51 6.99
C THR A 201 -8.20 -11.42 7.31
N THR A 202 -8.44 -12.40 8.18
CA THR A 202 -7.52 -13.48 8.53
C THR A 202 -8.33 -14.75 8.79
N THR A 203 -7.68 -15.89 8.62
CA THR A 203 -8.10 -17.21 9.05
C THR A 203 -7.96 -17.45 10.56
N HIS A 204 -7.21 -16.60 11.28
CA HIS A 204 -7.14 -16.68 12.73
C HIS A 204 -8.52 -16.49 13.35
N TRP A 205 -8.96 -17.50 14.09
CA TRP A 205 -10.33 -17.56 14.58
C TRP A 205 -10.63 -16.39 15.55
N TRP A 206 -11.85 -15.86 15.49
CA TRP A 206 -12.33 -14.68 16.25
C TRP A 206 -11.66 -13.34 15.90
N SER A 207 -10.66 -13.31 15.04
CA SER A 207 -10.10 -12.04 14.57
C SER A 207 -11.07 -11.34 13.64
N LYS A 208 -11.28 -10.04 13.86
CA LYS A 208 -12.10 -9.20 13.01
C LYS A 208 -11.31 -7.95 12.64
N GLY A 209 -11.14 -7.72 11.35
CA GLY A 209 -10.53 -6.50 10.84
C GLY A 209 -11.54 -5.39 10.65
N THR A 210 -11.06 -4.16 10.78
CA THR A 210 -11.79 -2.94 10.40
C THR A 210 -10.81 -1.95 9.79
N VAL A 211 -11.22 -1.25 8.74
CA VAL A 211 -10.53 -0.06 8.25
C VAL A 211 -11.28 1.20 8.68
N ASP A 212 -10.57 2.19 9.20
CA ASP A 212 -11.12 3.46 9.65
C ASP A 212 -11.44 4.39 8.48
N LEU A 213 -12.25 5.43 8.75
CA LEU A 213 -12.57 6.41 7.70
C LEU A 213 -11.28 7.15 7.29
N PRO A 214 -10.96 7.21 5.99
CA PRO A 214 -9.78 7.91 5.52
C PRO A 214 -9.77 9.40 5.88
N TYR A 215 -8.57 9.97 5.99
CA TYR A 215 -8.34 11.38 6.31
C TYR A 215 -7.19 11.94 5.47
N GLU A 216 -7.23 13.24 5.17
CA GLU A 216 -6.11 13.92 4.50
C GLU A 216 -4.94 14.13 5.46
N TYR A 217 -3.71 14.00 4.96
CA TYR A 217 -2.50 14.46 5.65
C TYR A 217 -1.47 15.00 4.64
N GLY A 218 -0.36 15.53 5.15
CA GLY A 218 0.66 16.15 4.32
C GLY A 218 0.36 17.64 4.04
N ASP A 219 0.93 18.16 2.96
CA ASP A 219 0.85 19.55 2.55
C ASP A 219 -0.41 19.89 1.73
N CYS A 220 -1.05 18.89 1.09
CA CYS A 220 -2.26 19.07 0.31
C CYS A 220 -3.59 19.03 1.09
N VAL A 221 -3.56 19.01 2.43
CA VAL A 221 -4.77 18.98 3.27
C VAL A 221 -5.73 20.12 2.94
N GLY A 222 -6.96 19.78 2.54
CA GLY A 222 -8.00 20.76 2.18
C GLY A 222 -7.78 21.45 0.83
N GLN A 223 -6.80 21.01 0.04
CA GLN A 223 -6.46 21.57 -1.27
C GLN A 223 -6.82 20.64 -2.43
N VAL A 224 -7.14 19.37 -2.14
CA VAL A 224 -7.58 18.39 -3.13
C VAL A 224 -9.08 18.13 -2.98
N ASP A 225 -9.75 17.65 -4.04
CA ASP A 225 -11.17 17.28 -3.98
C ASP A 225 -11.37 15.95 -3.22
N PHE A 226 -11.07 15.99 -1.93
CA PHE A 226 -11.11 14.85 -1.03
C PHE A 226 -12.53 14.54 -0.58
N SER A 227 -12.89 13.26 -0.65
CA SER A 227 -14.09 12.74 0.01
C SER A 227 -13.88 11.30 0.42
N ALA A 228 -14.45 10.93 1.55
CA ALA A 228 -14.38 9.58 2.09
C ALA A 228 -15.72 9.16 2.69
N GLN A 229 -16.05 7.89 2.55
CA GLN A 229 -17.27 7.31 3.10
C GLN A 229 -17.08 5.86 3.55
N LYS A 230 -17.80 5.48 4.61
CA LYS A 230 -17.98 4.07 4.98
C LYS A 230 -18.90 3.42 3.96
N VAL A 231 -18.53 2.21 3.54
CA VAL A 231 -19.35 1.34 2.71
C VAL A 231 -19.42 -0.04 3.35
N ASN A 232 -20.22 -0.95 2.82
CA ASN A 232 -20.27 -2.31 3.34
C ASN A 232 -18.89 -2.99 3.21
N GLY A 233 -18.34 -3.44 4.33
CA GLY A 233 -17.06 -4.16 4.38
C GLY A 233 -15.82 -3.30 4.13
N GLY A 234 -15.89 -1.97 4.29
CA GLY A 234 -14.72 -1.11 4.20
C GLY A 234 -15.02 0.37 4.01
N VAL A 235 -14.15 1.06 3.28
CA VAL A 235 -14.23 2.50 2.99
C VAL A 235 -13.91 2.79 1.53
N GLN A 236 -14.54 3.83 1.01
CA GLN A 236 -14.14 4.44 -0.27
C GLN A 236 -13.52 5.80 0.00
N VAL A 237 -12.49 6.13 -0.77
CA VAL A 237 -11.86 7.44 -0.78
C VAL A 237 -11.65 7.91 -2.20
N ASN A 238 -11.89 9.19 -2.45
CA ASN A 238 -11.45 9.88 -3.65
C ASN A 238 -10.65 11.13 -3.29
N CYS A 239 -9.74 11.51 -4.17
CA CYS A 239 -9.03 12.77 -4.14
C CYS A 239 -8.56 13.15 -5.55
N GLY A 240 -8.21 14.43 -5.73
CA GLY A 240 -7.76 14.97 -7.01
C GLY A 240 -8.89 15.35 -7.96
N PHE A 241 -8.53 15.84 -9.14
CA PHE A 241 -9.44 16.53 -10.05
C PHE A 241 -9.44 15.86 -11.42
N LYS A 242 -10.63 15.74 -12.02
CA LYS A 242 -10.78 15.16 -13.35
C LYS A 242 -10.05 16.02 -14.39
N GLY A 243 -9.35 15.36 -15.31
CA GLY A 243 -8.60 16.02 -16.39
C GLY A 243 -7.23 16.56 -15.98
N GLN A 244 -6.80 16.35 -14.73
CA GLN A 244 -5.41 16.61 -14.32
C GLN A 244 -4.55 15.38 -14.58
N THR A 245 -3.32 15.58 -15.03
CA THR A 245 -2.38 14.49 -15.38
C THR A 245 -1.25 14.33 -14.37
N GLY A 246 -1.16 15.22 -13.36
CA GLY A 246 -0.09 15.20 -12.38
C GLY A 246 1.28 15.56 -12.97
N GLU A 247 1.31 15.99 -14.24
CA GLU A 247 2.53 16.30 -14.96
C GLU A 247 3.26 17.49 -14.35
N VAL A 248 4.52 17.25 -14.00
CA VAL A 248 5.53 18.29 -13.87
C VAL A 248 5.98 18.62 -15.29
N LYS A 249 5.81 19.87 -15.76
CA LYS A 249 6.46 20.30 -17.01
C LYS A 249 7.98 20.27 -16.80
N MET A 250 8.62 19.15 -17.06
CA MET A 250 10.06 18.97 -16.89
C MET A 250 10.82 19.75 -17.97
N ALA A 251 11.45 20.86 -17.57
CA ALA A 251 12.65 21.32 -18.26
C ALA A 251 13.73 20.24 -18.10
N SER A 252 14.36 19.86 -19.21
CA SER A 252 15.25 18.70 -19.36
C SER A 252 16.29 18.49 -18.25
N LYS A 253 16.32 17.25 -17.68
CA LYS A 253 17.46 16.40 -17.20
C LYS A 253 17.11 15.63 -15.90
N PRO A 254 17.92 14.63 -15.45
CA PRO A 254 18.58 13.51 -16.14
C PRO A 254 17.98 12.14 -15.72
N LYS A 255 18.28 11.08 -16.48
CA LYS A 255 17.89 9.68 -16.18
C LYS A 255 18.42 9.21 -14.82
N PHE A 256 17.64 9.29 -13.75
CA PHE A 256 17.87 8.55 -12.50
C PHE A 256 16.59 8.54 -11.65
N GLN A 257 15.54 7.85 -12.10
CA GLN A 257 14.40 7.48 -11.23
C GLN A 257 13.46 6.41 -11.79
N GLU A 258 13.85 5.69 -12.85
CA GLU A 258 13.07 4.55 -13.38
C GLU A 258 13.45 3.20 -12.74
N ILE A 259 14.33 3.20 -11.75
CA ILE A 259 14.72 1.99 -11.00
C ILE A 259 14.50 2.31 -9.54
N LEU A 260 13.25 2.12 -9.09
CA LEU A 260 12.79 1.93 -7.71
C LEU A 260 11.26 2.12 -7.67
N PHE A 261 10.48 1.44 -8.53
CA PHE A 261 9.03 1.17 -8.38
C PHE A 261 8.57 0.11 -9.39
#